data_AF-A0A958JAK8-F1
#
_entry.id   AF-A0A958JAK8-F1
#
_cell.length_a   1.000
_cell.length_b   1.000
_cell.length_c   1.000
_cell.angle_alpha   90.00
_cell.angle_beta   90.00
_cell.angle_gamma   90.00
#
_symmetry.space_group_name_H-M   'P 1'
#
loop_
_entity.id
_entity.type
_entity.pdbx_description
1 polymer ?
#
loop_
_entity_poly.entity_id
_entity_poly.type
_entity_poly.pdbx_seq_one_letter_code
_entity_poly.pdbx_strand_id
1 'polypeptide(L)'
;YAFIKNKDLKDVFKISKLLLGNKEDLMHKAVGWMLREAGKVDEKKLTDFLKQNYTNIPRTTLRYAIERFPEKRRKLALSGTF
;
A
#
# COMPACT_ATOMS: atom_id res chain seq x y z
N TYR A 1 -18.58 -6.89 -18.42
CA TYR A 1 -18.70 -5.61 -17.70
C TYR A 1 -19.09 -5.90 -16.24
N ALA A 2 -18.16 -6.27 -15.34
CA ALA A 2 -18.53 -6.68 -13.96
C ALA A 2 -17.38 -6.71 -12.91
N PHE A 3 -16.43 -5.77 -12.91
CA PHE A 3 -15.33 -5.77 -11.89
C PHE A 3 -15.28 -4.55 -10.95
N ILE A 4 -16.18 -3.57 -11.10
CA ILE A 4 -16.12 -2.30 -10.35
C ILE A 4 -17.46 -2.02 -9.65
N LYS A 5 -17.92 -2.91 -8.76
CA LYS A 5 -19.15 -2.63 -7.99
C LYS A 5 -19.09 -2.81 -6.48
N ASN A 6 -18.03 -3.39 -5.89
CA ASN A 6 -18.06 -3.72 -4.45
C ASN A 6 -17.04 -3.02 -3.56
N LYS A 7 -16.26 -2.03 -4.03
CA LYS A 7 -15.17 -1.43 -3.22
C LYS A 7 -14.30 -2.52 -2.55
N ASP A 8 -14.18 -3.69 -3.17
CA ASP A 8 -13.53 -4.82 -2.53
C ASP A 8 -12.02 -4.66 -2.69
N LEU A 9 -11.43 -4.01 -1.69
CA LEU A 9 -9.99 -3.78 -1.64
C LEU A 9 -9.20 -5.10 -1.54
N LYS A 10 -9.87 -6.24 -1.31
CA LYS A 10 -9.23 -7.55 -1.24
C LYS A 10 -8.40 -7.86 -2.48
N ASP A 11 -8.94 -7.62 -3.68
CA ASP A 11 -8.20 -7.89 -4.91
C ASP A 11 -7.02 -6.93 -5.08
N VAL A 12 -7.20 -5.66 -4.72
CA VAL A 12 -6.13 -4.65 -4.74
C VAL A 12 -4.98 -5.08 -3.82
N PHE A 13 -5.27 -5.48 -2.58
CA PHE A 13 -4.25 -5.93 -1.64
C PHE A 13 -3.61 -7.26 -2.07
N LYS A 14 -4.40 -8.19 -2.64
CA LYS A 14 -3.89 -9.47 -3.14
C LYS A 14 -2.93 -9.28 -4.31
N ILE A 15 -3.30 -8.46 -5.29
CA ILE A 15 -2.46 -8.13 -6.44
C ILE A 15 -1.23 -7.35 -5.98
N SER A 16 -1.41 -6.35 -5.12
CA SER A 16 -0.29 -5.58 -4.55
C SER A 16 0.72 -6.50 -3.88
N LYS A 17 0.26 -7.45 -3.05
CA LYS A 17 1.12 -8.43 -2.36
C LYS A 17 1.94 -9.29 -3.33
N LEU A 18 1.34 -9.74 -4.42
CA LEU A 18 2.03 -10.51 -5.45
C LEU A 18 3.12 -9.69 -6.14
N LEU A 19 2.89 -8.39 -6.32
CA LEU A 19 3.80 -7.48 -7.03
C LEU A 19 4.89 -6.87 -6.15
N LEU A 20 4.83 -7.01 -4.82
CA LEU A 20 5.86 -6.49 -3.90
C LEU A 20 7.25 -7.10 -4.13
N GLY A 21 7.32 -8.34 -4.64
CA GLY A 21 8.58 -9.04 -4.89
C GLY A 21 9.22 -8.73 -6.24
N ASN A 22 8.63 -7.83 -7.05
CA ASN A 22 9.22 -7.45 -8.32
C ASN A 22 10.52 -6.63 -8.07
N LYS A 23 11.42 -6.58 -9.06
CA LYS A 23 12.65 -5.78 -8.94
C LYS A 23 12.52 -4.39 -9.59
N GLU A 24 11.53 -4.23 -10.46
CA GLU A 24 11.33 -3.02 -11.26
C GLU A 24 10.76 -1.85 -10.45
N ASP A 25 11.45 -0.71 -10.46
CA ASP A 25 11.04 0.49 -9.70
C ASP A 25 9.69 1.06 -10.16
N LEU A 26 9.38 0.96 -11.46
CA LEU A 26 8.07 1.38 -11.99
C LEU A 26 6.92 0.55 -11.42
N MET A 27 7.14 -0.75 -11.19
CA MET A 27 6.14 -1.62 -10.56
C MET A 27 5.92 -1.23 -9.10
N HIS A 28 6.99 -0.88 -8.37
CA HIS A 28 6.89 -0.38 -7.00
C HIS A 28 6.10 0.93 -6.90
N LYS A 29 6.31 1.84 -7.85
CA LYS A 29 5.52 3.09 -7.95
C LYS A 29 4.04 2.80 -8.22
N ALA A 30 3.75 1.93 -9.19
CA ALA A 30 2.38 1.54 -9.52
C ALA A 30 1.66 0.91 -8.31
N VAL A 31 2.32 -0.03 -7.63
CA VAL A 31 1.77 -0.65 -6.41
C VAL A 31 1.57 0.39 -5.30
N GLY A 32 2.52 1.31 -5.12
CA GLY A 32 2.41 2.39 -4.14
C GLY A 32 1.20 3.30 -4.39
N TRP A 33 0.93 3.64 -5.66
CA TRP A 33 -0.26 4.41 -6.04
C TRP A 33 -1.55 3.64 -5.82
N MET A 34 -1.60 2.35 -6.19
CA MET A 34 -2.78 1.52 -5.93
C MET A 34 -3.09 1.42 -4.42
N LEU A 35 -2.07 1.22 -3.59
CA LEU A 35 -2.22 1.18 -2.14
C LEU A 35 -2.67 2.53 -1.57
N ARG A 36 -2.17 3.64 -2.11
CA ARG A 36 -2.62 4.99 -1.75
C ARG A 36 -4.11 5.18 -2.05
N GLU A 37 -4.58 4.78 -3.24
CA GLU A 37 -6.00 4.87 -3.59
C GLU A 37 -6.87 3.96 -2.71
N ALA A 38 -6.40 2.75 -2.39
CA ALA A 38 -7.06 1.86 -1.43
C ALA A 38 -7.16 2.51 -0.03
N GLY A 39 -6.09 3.18 0.42
CA GLY A 39 -6.05 3.90 1.69
C GLY A 39 -7.01 5.10 1.76
N LYS A 40 -7.35 5.72 0.62
CA LYS A 40 -8.41 6.76 0.60
C LYS A 40 -9.79 6.19 0.90
N VAL A 41 -10.00 4.91 0.57
CA VAL A 41 -11.26 4.21 0.83
C VAL A 41 -11.28 3.65 2.25
N ASP A 42 -10.18 3.05 2.70
CA ASP A 42 -10.05 2.45 4.04
C ASP A 42 -8.59 2.53 4.53
N GLU A 43 -8.27 3.59 5.29
CA GLU A 43 -6.94 3.82 5.85
C GLU A 43 -6.52 2.72 6.82
N LYS A 44 -7.48 2.13 7.55
CA LYS A 44 -7.21 1.08 8.53
C LYS A 44 -6.72 -0.19 7.83
N LYS A 45 -7.41 -0.63 6.77
CA LYS A 45 -6.97 -1.79 5.98
C LYS A 45 -5.62 -1.57 5.30
N LEU A 46 -5.35 -0.35 4.80
CA LEU A 46 -4.03 -0.02 4.28
C LEU A 46 -2.96 -0.18 5.37
N THR A 47 -3.21 0.39 6.56
CA THR A 47 -2.26 0.32 7.67
C THR A 47 -2.01 -1.13 8.10
N ASP A 48 -3.05 -1.96 8.20
CA ASP A 48 -2.93 -3.38 8.52
C ASP A 48 -2.14 -4.14 7.44
N PHE A 49 -2.38 -3.84 6.16
CA PHE A 49 -1.62 -4.42 5.05
C PHE A 49 -0.13 -4.03 5.11
N LEU A 50 0.18 -2.76 5.37
CA LEU A 50 1.55 -2.27 5.48
C LEU A 50 2.26 -2.89 6.69
N LYS A 51 1.59 -3.01 7.84
CA LYS A 51 2.08 -3.71 9.05
C LYS A 51 2.44 -5.16 8.74
N GLN A 52 1.53 -5.90 8.12
CA GLN A 52 1.69 -7.34 7.85
C GLN A 52 2.78 -7.66 6.83
N ASN A 53 3.06 -6.73 5.90
CA ASN A 53 4.01 -6.95 4.81
C ASN A 53 5.26 -6.06 4.94
N TYR A 54 5.47 -5.41 6.09
CA TYR A 54 6.49 -4.38 6.27
C TYR A 54 7.90 -4.83 5.87
N THR A 55 8.26 -6.08 6.22
CA THR A 55 9.59 -6.65 5.91
C THR A 55 9.85 -6.82 4.42
N ASN A 56 8.80 -7.02 3.63
CA ASN A 56 8.88 -7.32 2.19
C ASN A 56 8.45 -6.14 1.32
N ILE A 57 8.02 -5.02 1.92
CA ILE A 57 7.59 -3.83 1.18
C ILE A 57 8.83 -3.03 0.74
N PRO A 58 8.98 -2.76 -0.57
CA PRO A 58 9.99 -1.84 -1.06
C PRO A 58 9.78 -0.44 -0.49
N ARG A 59 10.88 0.24 -0.12
CA ARG A 59 10.84 1.59 0.46
C ARG A 59 10.13 2.60 -0.45
N THR A 60 10.29 2.46 -1.76
CA THR A 60 9.59 3.29 -2.76
C THR A 60 8.07 3.11 -2.64
N THR A 61 7.59 1.87 -2.65
CA THR A 61 6.17 1.52 -2.49
C THR A 61 5.58 2.08 -1.19
N LEU A 62 6.29 1.89 -0.07
CA LEU A 62 5.87 2.39 1.24
C LEU A 62 5.67 3.91 1.22
N ARG A 63 6.64 4.64 0.67
CA ARG A 63 6.61 6.11 0.62
C ARG A 63 5.40 6.65 -0.15
N TYR A 64 5.07 6.02 -1.28
CA TYR A 64 3.89 6.40 -2.06
C TYR A 64 2.58 6.01 -1.36
N ALA A 65 2.53 4.83 -0.73
CA ALA A 65 1.34 4.37 -0.02
C ALA A 65 0.95 5.30 1.15
N ILE A 66 1.94 5.80 1.91
CA ILE A 66 1.73 6.67 3.08
C ILE A 66 1.79 8.16 2.74
N GLU A 67 1.85 8.56 1.47
CA GLU A 67 2.07 9.96 1.07
C GLU A 67 1.06 10.93 1.71
N ARG A 68 -0.20 10.48 1.85
CA ARG A 68 -1.30 11.26 2.43
C ARG A 68 -1.38 11.21 3.96
N PHE A 69 -0.59 10.36 4.62
CA PHE A 69 -0.62 10.26 6.07
C PHE A 69 -0.09 11.54 6.71
N PRO A 70 -0.58 11.91 7.92
CA PRO A 70 0.03 12.98 8.70
C PRO A 70 1.52 12.73 8.91
N GLU A 71 2.33 13.79 8.97
CA GLU A 71 3.79 13.67 9.03
C GLU A 71 4.27 12.74 10.15
N LYS A 72 3.66 12.84 11.34
CA LYS A 72 3.96 11.96 12.48
C LYS A 72 3.75 10.49 12.13
N ARG A 73 2.62 10.15 11.50
CA ARG A 73 2.30 8.77 11.07
C ARG A 73 3.22 8.28 9.95
N ARG A 74 3.64 9.16 9.04
CA ARG A 74 4.63 8.78 8.00
C ARG A 74 5.97 8.40 8.60
N LYS A 75 6.47 9.20 9.54
CA LYS A 75 7.76 8.93 10.22
C LYS A 75 7.71 7.61 10.97
N LEU A 76 6.61 7.37 11.68
CA LEU A 76 6.30 6.10 12.34
C LEU A 76 6.29 4.94 11.33
N ALA A 77 5.50 5.01 10.27
CA ALA A 77 5.44 3.95 9.26
C ALA A 77 6.81 3.69 8.59
N LEU A 78 7.64 4.72 8.39
CA LEU A 78 9.01 4.58 7.84
C LEU A 78 10.00 3.92 8.82
N SER A 79 9.72 3.95 10.13
CA SER A 79 10.49 3.24 11.16
C SER A 79 9.91 1.86 11.47
N GLY A 80 8.83 1.45 10.81
CA GLY A 80 8.13 0.18 11.07
C GLY A 80 7.30 0.19 12.34
N THR A 81 7.13 1.37 12.93
CA THR A 81 6.33 1.60 14.12
C THR A 81 5.00 2.17 13.63
N PHE A 82 3.89 1.46 13.71
CA PHE A 82 2.65 1.89 13.05
C PHE A 82 1.47 2.13 14.02
#